data_AF-A0A9D7SUI9-F1
#
_entry.id   AF-A0A9D7SUI9-F1
#
_cell.length_a   1.000
_cell.length_b   1.000
_cell.length_c   1.000
_cell.angle_alpha   90.00
_cell.angle_beta   90.00
_cell.angle_gamma   90.00
#
_symmetry.space_group_name_H-M   'P 1'
#
loop_
_entity.id
_entity.type
_entity.pdbx_description
1 polymer ?
#
loop_
_entity_poly.entity_id
_entity_poly.type
_entity_poly.pdbx_seq_one_letter_code
_entity_poly.pdbx_strand_id
1 'polypeptide(L)'
;MEEKELLELIDQYLLGRIKPDDLQRLEYLRKTNPDTELQVRQSIEAFNVIKYLRYKQLREKLRQIDNADEKSKTGFFGQRWLVMTILIILSFLGLWLWAIRHYDPASIAMRHFLKSSEINMMLYETKDVSVNDWTLANIAFRNKNFQEAIILFQPFLEDSLTETSTAAKWNILLSRFALGDTDIYWKEEMIVFQSTASEPYKSEALKLLQTLNSPFYKIFVLHLSPQLSALKPRLM
;
A
#
# COMPACT_ATOMS: atom_id res chain seq x y z
N MET A 1 -61.33 54.67 31.51
CA MET A 1 -60.65 53.55 30.83
C MET A 1 -60.20 52.62 31.93
N GLU A 2 -60.57 51.36 31.86
CA GLU A 2 -60.12 50.40 32.88
C GLU A 2 -58.61 50.20 32.71
N GLU A 3 -57.85 50.17 33.82
CA GLU A 3 -56.39 49.99 33.81
C GLU A 3 -55.95 48.77 32.99
N LYS A 4 -56.81 47.74 32.95
CA LYS A 4 -56.65 46.53 32.13
C LYS A 4 -56.65 46.80 30.62
N GLU A 5 -57.51 47.70 30.14
CA GLU A 5 -57.58 48.06 28.71
C GLU A 5 -56.30 48.79 28.27
N LEU A 6 -55.74 49.64 29.15
CA LEU A 6 -54.50 50.35 28.87
C LEU A 6 -53.30 49.39 28.83
N LEU A 7 -53.20 48.45 29.78
CA LEU A 7 -52.15 47.44 29.79
C LEU A 7 -52.21 46.55 28.56
N GLU A 8 -53.40 46.15 28.11
CA GLU A 8 -53.57 45.36 26.89
C GLU A 8 -53.12 46.13 25.63
N LEU A 9 -53.44 47.43 25.55
CA LEU A 9 -52.94 48.30 24.47
C LEU A 9 -51.41 48.41 24.47
N ILE A 10 -50.81 48.54 25.65
CA ILE A 10 -49.34 48.59 25.80
C ILE A 10 -48.71 47.26 25.39
N ASP A 11 -49.26 46.13 25.81
CA ASP A 11 -48.74 44.80 25.45
C ASP A 11 -48.84 44.54 23.94
N GLN A 12 -49.97 44.89 23.32
CA GLN A 12 -50.13 44.77 21.86
C GLN A 12 -49.16 45.68 21.12
N TYR A 13 -48.89 46.88 21.63
CA TYR A 13 -47.90 47.80 21.09
C TYR A 13 -46.48 47.22 21.18
N LEU A 14 -46.08 46.69 22.34
CA LEU A 14 -44.76 46.10 22.56
C LEU A 14 -44.52 44.85 21.70
N LEU A 15 -45.56 44.05 21.46
CA LEU A 15 -45.51 42.88 20.60
C LEU A 15 -45.62 43.20 19.10
N GLY A 16 -45.84 44.47 18.73
CA GLY A 16 -46.00 44.89 17.34
C GLY A 16 -47.29 44.40 16.67
N ARG A 17 -48.33 44.15 17.47
CA ARG A 17 -49.63 43.60 17.03
C ARG A 17 -50.78 44.60 17.17
N ILE A 18 -50.50 45.82 17.60
CA ILE A 18 -51.50 46.86 17.82
C ILE A 18 -52.16 47.26 16.49
N LYS A 19 -53.47 47.44 16.51
CA LYS A 19 -54.23 47.93 15.36
C LYS A 19 -53.99 49.43 15.15
N PRO A 20 -54.14 49.96 13.92
CA PRO A 20 -53.91 51.39 13.64
C PRO A 20 -54.76 52.33 14.51
N ASP A 21 -56.04 52.00 14.71
CA ASP A 21 -56.99 52.81 15.50
C ASP A 21 -56.61 52.82 17.00
N ASP A 22 -56.18 51.67 17.50
CA ASP A 22 -55.74 51.49 18.89
C ASP A 22 -54.38 52.17 19.15
N LEU A 23 -53.52 52.23 18.14
CA LEU A 23 -52.25 52.98 18.19
C LEU A 23 -52.49 54.49 18.26
N GLN A 24 -53.40 55.02 17.44
CA GLN A 24 -53.78 56.43 17.52
C GLN A 24 -54.39 56.77 18.89
N ARG A 25 -55.21 55.86 19.43
CA ARG A 25 -55.78 56.00 20.77
C ARG A 25 -54.70 55.99 21.85
N LEU A 26 -53.73 55.08 21.78
CA LEU A 26 -52.60 55.04 22.71
C LEU A 26 -51.73 56.31 22.61
N GLU A 27 -51.45 56.80 21.41
CA GLU A 27 -50.70 58.06 21.20
C GLU A 27 -51.43 59.29 21.73
N TYR A 28 -52.75 59.35 21.56
CA TYR A 28 -53.57 60.39 22.14
C TYR A 28 -53.49 60.36 23.68
N LEU A 29 -53.65 59.18 24.29
CA LEU A 29 -53.56 59.00 25.74
C LEU A 29 -52.19 59.38 26.30
N ARG A 30 -51.11 59.01 25.60
CA ARG A 30 -49.72 59.40 25.91
C ARG A 30 -49.51 60.92 25.92
N LYS A 31 -50.15 61.63 24.98
CA LYS A 31 -50.06 63.10 24.89
C LYS A 31 -50.92 63.82 25.93
N THR A 32 -52.08 63.25 26.27
CA THR A 32 -53.03 63.87 27.20
C THR A 32 -52.79 63.52 28.66
N ASN A 33 -52.14 62.39 28.95
CA ASN A 33 -51.89 61.92 30.32
C ASN A 33 -50.41 61.56 30.55
N PRO A 34 -49.68 62.33 31.37
CA PRO A 34 -48.26 62.06 31.64
C PRO A 34 -48.02 60.72 32.36
N ASP A 35 -48.99 60.23 33.14
CA ASP A 35 -48.85 58.95 33.84
C ASP A 35 -48.87 57.77 32.86
N THR A 36 -49.68 57.87 31.79
CA THR A 36 -49.75 56.88 30.72
C THR A 36 -48.44 56.84 29.90
N GLU A 37 -47.84 58.00 29.63
CA GLU A 37 -46.53 58.06 28.96
C GLU A 37 -45.44 57.37 29.80
N LEU A 38 -45.44 57.61 31.11
CA LEU A 38 -44.49 57.01 32.03
C LEU A 38 -44.66 55.47 32.08
N GLN A 39 -45.89 54.98 32.13
CA GLN A 39 -46.18 53.53 32.09
C GLN A 39 -45.73 52.89 30.77
N VAL A 40 -46.03 53.51 29.62
CA VAL A 40 -45.59 53.01 28.31
C VAL A 40 -44.06 52.93 28.26
N ARG A 41 -43.37 53.97 28.74
CA ARG A 41 -41.90 54.01 28.77
C ARG A 41 -41.30 52.91 29.65
N GLN A 42 -41.84 52.73 30.85
CA GLN A 42 -41.40 51.66 31.77
C GLN A 42 -41.61 50.27 31.16
N SER A 43 -42.74 50.05 30.50
CA SER A 43 -43.03 48.78 29.84
C SER A 43 -42.13 48.52 28.62
N ILE A 44 -41.76 49.56 27.86
CA ILE A 44 -40.76 49.46 26.78
C ILE A 44 -39.39 49.06 27.33
N GLU A 45 -38.93 49.72 28.39
CA GLU A 45 -37.64 49.44 29.02
C GLU A 45 -37.61 47.99 29.57
N ALA A 46 -38.67 47.58 30.28
CA ALA A 46 -38.81 46.21 30.77
C ALA A 46 -38.83 45.16 29.64
N PHE A 47 -39.59 45.42 28.57
CA PHE A 47 -39.68 44.54 27.41
C PHE A 47 -38.32 44.36 26.71
N ASN A 48 -37.54 45.44 26.57
CA ASN A 48 -36.21 45.38 25.98
C ASN A 48 -35.23 44.55 26.82
N VAL A 49 -35.29 44.67 28.15
CA VAL A 49 -34.48 43.85 29.07
C VAL A 49 -34.83 42.37 28.94
N ILE A 50 -36.12 42.03 28.93
CA ILE A 50 -36.59 40.64 28.77
C ILE A 50 -36.15 40.07 27.44
N LYS A 51 -36.30 40.84 26.34
CA LYS A 51 -35.87 40.45 25.00
C LYS A 51 -34.37 40.17 24.94
N TYR A 52 -33.55 41.03 25.55
CA TYR A 52 -32.11 40.85 25.62
C TYR A 52 -31.71 39.58 26.40
N LEU A 53 -32.31 39.35 27.57
CA LEU A 53 -32.05 38.15 28.38
C LEU A 53 -32.41 36.87 27.61
N ARG A 54 -33.55 36.84 26.94
CA ARG A 54 -33.98 35.70 26.12
C ARG A 54 -33.01 35.46 24.96
N TYR A 55 -32.56 36.52 24.28
CA TYR A 55 -31.58 36.41 23.21
C TYR A 55 -30.25 35.85 23.71
N LYS A 56 -29.77 36.33 24.87
CA LYS A 56 -28.53 35.82 25.50
C LYS A 56 -28.63 34.33 25.83
N GLN A 57 -29.74 33.90 26.44
CA GLN A 57 -29.98 32.48 26.75
C GLN A 57 -30.04 31.62 25.49
N LEU A 58 -30.69 32.10 24.43
CA LEU A 58 -30.78 31.37 23.17
C LEU A 58 -29.41 31.20 22.53
N ARG A 59 -28.59 32.27 22.53
CA ARG A 59 -27.22 32.24 22.01
C ARG A 59 -26.32 31.28 22.80
N GLU A 60 -26.45 31.26 24.12
CA GLU A 60 -25.69 30.32 24.97
C GLU A 60 -26.10 28.87 24.68
N LYS A 61 -27.39 28.58 24.53
CA LYS A 61 -27.88 27.23 24.17
C LYS A 61 -27.40 26.80 22.78
N LEU A 62 -27.48 27.67 21.78
CA LEU A 62 -26.97 27.37 20.43
C LEU A 62 -25.47 27.07 20.45
N ARG A 63 -24.70 27.88 21.20
CA ARG A 63 -23.25 27.65 21.36
C ARG A 63 -22.94 26.32 22.07
N GLN A 64 -23.77 25.88 23.01
CA GLN A 64 -23.61 24.57 23.66
C GLN A 64 -23.88 23.42 22.70
N ILE A 65 -24.85 23.55 21.79
CA ILE A 65 -25.18 22.56 20.77
C ILE A 65 -24.01 22.43 19.77
N ASP A 66 -23.51 23.54 19.23
CA ASP A 66 -22.39 23.53 18.28
C ASP A 66 -21.12 22.90 18.90
N ASN A 67 -20.80 23.24 20.14
CA ASN A 67 -19.63 22.69 20.84
C ASN A 67 -19.79 21.21 21.23
N ALA A 68 -21.03 20.71 21.39
CA ALA A 68 -21.28 19.31 21.69
C ALA A 68 -21.05 18.42 20.46
N ASP A 69 -21.39 18.92 19.27
CA ASP A 69 -21.17 18.22 18.02
C ASP A 69 -19.69 18.15 17.62
N GLU A 70 -18.90 19.20 17.88
CA GLU A 70 -17.45 19.18 17.61
C GLU A 70 -16.68 18.20 18.52
N LYS A 71 -17.06 18.09 19.79
CA LYS A 71 -16.36 17.21 20.75
C LYS A 71 -16.61 15.72 20.53
N SER A 72 -17.67 15.34 19.82
CA SER A 72 -18.04 13.93 19.61
C SER A 72 -17.36 13.27 18.40
N LYS A 73 -16.80 14.04 17.45
CA LYS A 73 -16.36 13.49 16.15
C LYS A 73 -14.86 13.22 16.00
N THR A 74 -13.98 13.69 16.88
CA THR A 74 -12.52 13.75 16.56
C THR A 74 -11.56 13.11 17.57
N GLY A 75 -12.03 12.45 18.63
CA GLY A 75 -11.15 12.15 19.76
C GLY A 75 -10.22 10.93 19.68
N PHE A 76 -10.67 9.77 19.19
CA PHE A 76 -9.94 8.51 19.49
C PHE A 76 -10.05 7.41 18.44
N PHE A 77 -11.18 7.32 17.72
CA PHE A 77 -11.41 6.24 16.75
C PHE A 77 -10.65 6.48 15.43
N GLY A 78 -10.59 7.73 14.96
CA GLY A 78 -9.88 8.09 13.73
C GLY A 78 -8.36 7.93 13.83
N GLN A 79 -7.77 8.28 14.99
CA GLN A 79 -6.33 8.18 15.19
C GLN A 79 -5.85 6.71 15.25
N ARG A 80 -6.62 5.82 15.90
CA ARG A 80 -6.32 4.38 15.93
C ARG A 80 -6.45 3.74 14.56
N TRP A 81 -7.49 4.09 13.79
CA TRP A 81 -7.65 3.62 12.41
C TRP A 81 -6.51 4.07 11.51
N LEU A 82 -6.07 5.32 11.63
CA LEU A 82 -4.95 5.86 10.87
C LEU A 82 -3.66 5.07 11.15
N VAL A 83 -3.35 4.82 12.42
CA VAL A 83 -2.20 3.99 12.82
C VAL A 83 -2.31 2.57 12.26
N MET A 84 -3.49 1.94 12.35
CA MET A 84 -3.70 0.60 11.79
C MET A 84 -3.51 0.58 10.26
N THR A 85 -4.02 1.57 9.53
CA THR A 85 -3.79 1.67 8.08
C THR A 85 -2.31 1.85 7.74
N ILE A 86 -1.56 2.66 8.50
CA ILE A 86 -0.11 2.81 8.30
C ILE A 86 0.60 1.48 8.51
N LEU A 87 0.29 0.75 9.59
CA LEU A 87 0.90 -0.55 9.86
C LEU A 87 0.58 -1.58 8.78
N ILE A 88 -0.64 -1.61 8.28
CA ILE A 88 -1.04 -2.48 7.16
C ILE A 88 -0.24 -2.13 5.90
N ILE A 89 -0.13 -0.85 5.55
CA ILE A 89 0.64 -0.40 4.38
C ILE A 89 2.12 -0.79 4.53
N LEU A 90 2.71 -0.57 5.70
CA LEU A 90 4.10 -0.95 5.99
C LEU A 90 4.31 -2.47 5.89
N SER A 91 3.35 -3.26 6.40
CA SER A 91 3.38 -4.72 6.29
C SER A 91 3.30 -5.17 4.83
N PHE A 92 2.40 -4.59 4.04
CA PHE A 92 2.29 -4.85 2.61
C PHE A 92 3.57 -4.47 1.87
N LEU A 93 4.17 -3.31 2.17
CA LEU A 93 5.43 -2.87 1.58
C LEU A 93 6.58 -3.84 1.91
N GLY A 94 6.65 -4.29 3.16
CA GLY A 94 7.64 -5.27 3.60
C GLY A 94 7.49 -6.61 2.89
N LEU A 95 6.27 -7.13 2.81
CA LEU A 95 5.94 -8.35 2.07
C LEU A 95 6.27 -8.22 0.58
N TRP A 96 5.99 -7.05 0.00
CA TRP A 96 6.28 -6.76 -1.41
C TRP A 96 7.79 -6.76 -1.70
N LEU A 97 8.58 -6.05 -0.89
CA LEU A 97 10.04 -6.03 -1.01
C LEU A 97 10.65 -7.41 -0.79
N TRP A 98 10.13 -8.15 0.20
CA TRP A 98 10.52 -9.53 0.43
C TRP A 98 10.22 -10.41 -0.79
N ALA A 99 9.02 -10.27 -1.38
CA ALA A 99 8.61 -11.05 -2.55
C ALA A 99 9.49 -10.74 -3.77
N ILE A 100 9.76 -9.46 -4.09
CA ILE A 100 10.66 -9.09 -5.19
C ILE A 100 12.03 -9.73 -5.01
N ARG A 101 12.61 -9.63 -3.81
CA ARG A 101 13.93 -10.21 -3.53
C ARG A 101 13.91 -11.73 -3.55
N HIS A 102 12.81 -12.36 -3.11
CA HIS A 102 12.72 -13.81 -3.04
C HIS A 102 12.50 -14.45 -4.42
N TYR A 103 11.70 -13.80 -5.27
CA TYR A 103 11.33 -14.28 -6.61
C TYR A 103 12.23 -13.74 -7.74
N ASP A 104 13.22 -12.93 -7.42
CA ASP A 104 14.28 -12.52 -8.35
C ASP A 104 14.98 -13.75 -8.97
N PRO A 105 15.08 -13.84 -10.31
CA PRO A 105 15.67 -15.00 -11.00
C PRO A 105 17.08 -15.33 -10.55
N ALA A 106 17.93 -14.32 -10.30
CA ALA A 106 19.28 -14.53 -9.78
C ALA A 106 19.25 -15.14 -8.38
N SER A 107 18.33 -14.70 -7.53
CA SER A 107 18.16 -15.22 -6.17
C SER A 107 17.62 -16.65 -6.16
N ILE A 108 16.74 -17.02 -7.09
CA ILE A 108 16.28 -18.40 -7.30
C ILE A 108 17.44 -19.28 -7.80
N ALA A 109 18.20 -18.82 -8.81
CA ALA A 109 19.33 -19.56 -9.35
C ALA A 109 20.37 -19.89 -8.25
N MET A 110 20.65 -18.94 -7.37
CA MET A 110 21.58 -19.12 -6.25
C MET A 110 21.08 -20.14 -5.22
N ARG A 111 19.76 -20.30 -5.03
CA ARG A 111 19.19 -21.31 -4.12
C ARG A 111 19.26 -22.73 -4.68
N HIS A 112 19.14 -22.85 -5.99
CA HIS A 112 19.20 -24.12 -6.71
C HIS A 112 20.61 -24.48 -7.18
N PHE A 113 21.60 -23.62 -6.90
CA PHE A 113 22.99 -23.89 -7.22
C PHE A 113 23.54 -25.00 -6.35
N LEU A 114 23.77 -26.15 -6.97
CA LEU A 114 24.39 -27.30 -6.33
C LEU A 114 25.90 -27.14 -6.42
N LYS A 115 26.55 -26.94 -5.27
CA LYS A 115 28.01 -27.04 -5.21
C LYS A 115 28.33 -28.50 -5.48
N SER A 116 28.98 -28.76 -6.62
CA SER A 116 29.54 -30.05 -7.03
C SER A 116 30.68 -30.51 -6.11
N SER A 117 30.49 -30.50 -4.79
CA SER A 117 31.50 -30.90 -3.80
C SER A 117 31.84 -32.39 -3.83
N GLU A 118 31.24 -33.17 -4.73
CA GLU A 118 31.40 -34.64 -4.78
C GLU A 118 31.74 -35.20 -6.16
N ILE A 119 31.96 -34.37 -7.18
CA ILE A 119 32.56 -34.90 -8.41
C ILE A 119 34.04 -35.14 -8.10
N ASN A 120 34.41 -36.41 -7.92
CA ASN A 120 35.80 -36.87 -7.88
C ASN A 120 36.49 -36.50 -9.21
N MET A 121 36.95 -35.25 -9.32
CA MET A 121 37.65 -34.72 -10.48
C MET A 121 39.05 -35.32 -10.69
N MET A 122 39.45 -36.30 -9.86
CA MET A 122 40.70 -37.06 -9.97
C MET A 122 40.85 -37.83 -11.30
N LEU A 123 39.79 -37.92 -12.13
CA LEU A 123 39.81 -38.68 -13.38
C LEU A 123 40.01 -37.84 -14.66
N TYR A 124 40.01 -36.50 -14.59
CA TYR A 124 39.94 -35.63 -15.77
C TYR A 124 41.15 -34.71 -15.98
N GLU A 125 42.32 -35.04 -15.41
CA GLU A 125 43.58 -34.34 -15.71
C GLU A 125 44.12 -34.63 -17.13
N THR A 126 43.33 -35.29 -17.99
CA THR A 126 43.76 -35.85 -19.28
C THR A 126 43.23 -35.11 -20.52
N LYS A 127 42.49 -34.02 -20.35
CA LYS A 127 42.18 -33.05 -21.42
C LYS A 127 42.50 -31.65 -20.88
N ASP A 128 42.91 -30.72 -21.74
CA ASP A 128 43.37 -29.33 -21.46
C ASP A 128 42.43 -28.42 -20.61
N VAL A 129 41.39 -28.96 -19.97
CA VAL A 129 40.46 -28.25 -19.09
C VAL A 129 40.83 -28.53 -17.63
N SER A 130 41.35 -27.52 -16.96
CA SER A 130 41.88 -27.65 -15.60
C SER A 130 40.74 -27.79 -14.58
N VAL A 131 40.97 -28.56 -13.51
CA VAL A 131 40.17 -28.49 -12.26
C VAL A 131 40.05 -27.06 -11.75
N ASN A 132 41.04 -26.20 -12.07
CA ASN A 132 41.03 -24.77 -11.78
C ASN A 132 39.92 -24.01 -12.54
N ASP A 133 39.56 -24.41 -13.76
CA ASP A 133 38.52 -23.73 -14.53
C ASP A 133 37.12 -23.99 -13.96
N TRP A 134 36.91 -25.19 -13.40
CA TRP A 134 35.67 -25.51 -12.68
C TRP A 134 35.52 -24.69 -11.40
N THR A 135 36.59 -24.51 -10.64
CA THR A 135 36.55 -23.69 -9.41
C THR A 135 36.31 -22.22 -9.76
N LEU A 136 36.96 -21.71 -10.81
CA LEU A 136 36.73 -20.36 -11.33
C LEU A 136 35.28 -20.17 -11.80
N ALA A 137 34.70 -21.14 -12.51
CA ALA A 137 33.30 -21.09 -12.94
C ALA A 137 32.33 -21.00 -11.74
N ASN A 138 32.58 -21.80 -10.71
CA ASN A 138 31.79 -21.76 -9.48
C ASN A 138 31.95 -20.44 -8.71
N ILE A 139 33.14 -19.84 -8.71
CA ILE A 139 33.40 -18.53 -8.11
C ILE A 139 32.65 -17.44 -8.89
N ALA A 140 32.73 -17.45 -10.21
CA ALA A 140 32.01 -16.52 -11.08
C ALA A 140 30.49 -16.60 -10.84
N PHE A 141 29.93 -17.81 -10.75
CA PHE A 141 28.50 -18.02 -10.43
C PHE A 141 28.14 -17.41 -9.07
N ARG A 142 28.94 -17.69 -8.04
CA ARG A 142 28.70 -17.19 -6.67
C ARG A 142 28.80 -15.68 -6.56
N ASN A 143 29.68 -15.07 -7.34
CA ASN A 143 29.84 -13.63 -7.46
C ASN A 143 28.75 -12.97 -8.31
N LYS A 144 27.77 -13.75 -8.80
CA LYS A 144 26.69 -13.32 -9.72
C LYS A 144 27.19 -12.86 -11.09
N ASN A 145 28.42 -13.22 -11.47
CA ASN A 145 28.94 -13.04 -12.82
C ASN A 145 28.46 -14.19 -13.71
N PHE A 146 27.14 -14.26 -13.96
CA PHE A 146 26.53 -15.40 -14.64
C PHE A 146 27.00 -15.57 -16.09
N GLN A 147 27.33 -14.49 -16.80
CA GLN A 147 27.88 -14.56 -18.16
C GLN A 147 29.26 -15.23 -18.18
N GLU A 148 30.14 -14.81 -17.26
CA GLU A 148 31.47 -15.40 -17.10
C GLU A 148 31.38 -16.87 -16.68
N ALA A 149 30.45 -17.19 -15.77
CA ALA A 149 30.18 -18.56 -15.37
C ALA A 149 29.77 -19.45 -16.54
N ILE A 150 28.91 -18.97 -17.45
CA ILE A 150 28.51 -19.73 -18.65
C ILE A 150 29.72 -20.04 -19.53
N ILE A 151 30.56 -19.05 -19.80
CA ILE A 151 31.77 -19.21 -20.63
C ILE A 151 32.70 -20.25 -20.01
N LEU A 152 32.91 -20.18 -18.69
CA LEU A 152 33.79 -21.09 -17.97
C LEU A 152 33.22 -22.52 -17.85
N PHE A 153 31.89 -22.70 -17.81
CA PHE A 153 31.27 -24.02 -17.80
C PHE A 153 31.19 -24.67 -19.19
N GLN A 154 31.26 -23.89 -20.26
CA GLN A 154 31.01 -24.37 -21.63
C GLN A 154 31.97 -25.50 -22.10
N PRO A 155 33.28 -25.48 -21.79
CA PRO A 155 34.20 -26.56 -22.17
C PRO A 155 33.84 -27.93 -21.56
N PHE A 156 33.12 -27.95 -20.45
CA PHE A 156 32.76 -29.19 -19.75
C PHE A 156 31.58 -29.95 -20.41
N LEU A 157 30.98 -29.40 -21.47
CA LEU A 157 29.81 -29.99 -22.13
C LEU A 157 30.16 -31.07 -23.16
N GLU A 158 31.41 -31.16 -23.59
CA GLU A 158 31.84 -31.98 -24.73
C GLU A 158 31.58 -33.49 -24.57
N ASP A 159 31.60 -34.02 -23.34
CA ASP A 159 31.34 -35.43 -23.05
C ASP A 159 29.95 -35.65 -22.42
N SER A 160 28.93 -35.79 -23.27
CA SER A 160 27.48 -35.83 -22.93
C SER A 160 27.01 -36.88 -21.90
N LEU A 161 27.86 -37.83 -21.52
CA LEU A 161 27.52 -38.93 -20.59
C LEU A 161 28.17 -38.79 -19.21
N THR A 162 28.91 -37.71 -18.99
CA THR A 162 29.66 -37.51 -17.74
C THR A 162 28.84 -36.73 -16.72
N GLU A 163 29.05 -37.04 -15.43
CA GLU A 163 28.44 -36.30 -14.33
C GLU A 163 28.86 -34.81 -14.35
N THR A 164 30.10 -34.53 -14.77
CA THR A 164 30.64 -33.18 -15.01
C THR A 164 29.87 -32.43 -16.09
N SER A 165 29.58 -33.06 -17.23
CA SER A 165 28.77 -32.45 -18.30
C SER A 165 27.34 -32.16 -17.84
N THR A 166 26.75 -33.08 -17.07
CA THR A 166 25.41 -32.88 -16.48
C THR A 166 25.40 -31.70 -15.50
N ALA A 167 26.41 -31.62 -14.62
CA ALA A 167 26.57 -30.52 -13.67
C ALA A 167 26.85 -29.18 -14.36
N ALA A 168 27.68 -29.18 -15.42
CA ALA A 168 27.97 -28.00 -16.24
C ALA A 168 26.68 -27.49 -16.91
N LYS A 169 25.92 -28.40 -17.53
CA LYS A 169 24.65 -28.08 -18.20
C LYS A 169 23.63 -27.50 -17.22
N TRP A 170 23.53 -28.06 -16.01
CA TRP A 170 22.70 -27.50 -14.94
C TRP A 170 23.12 -26.07 -14.58
N ASN A 171 24.41 -25.85 -14.31
CA ASN A 171 24.91 -24.54 -13.92
C ASN A 171 24.78 -23.50 -15.04
N ILE A 172 24.92 -23.90 -16.30
CA ILE A 172 24.67 -23.02 -17.45
C ILE A 172 23.19 -22.65 -17.53
N LEU A 173 22.28 -23.62 -17.40
CA LEU A 173 20.84 -23.37 -17.41
C LEU A 173 20.42 -22.44 -16.26
N LEU A 174 20.96 -22.63 -15.06
CA LEU A 174 20.75 -21.72 -13.93
C LEU A 174 21.31 -20.32 -14.18
N SER A 175 22.49 -20.22 -14.80
CA SER A 175 23.10 -18.93 -15.12
C SER A 175 22.28 -18.16 -16.16
N ARG A 176 21.77 -18.85 -17.20
CA ARG A 176 20.85 -18.26 -18.19
C ARG A 176 19.55 -17.81 -17.54
N PHE A 177 18.99 -18.64 -16.67
CA PHE A 177 17.82 -18.29 -15.88
C PHE A 177 18.04 -17.03 -15.03
N ALA A 178 19.19 -16.93 -14.36
CA ALA A 178 19.56 -15.77 -13.55
C ALA A 178 19.69 -14.46 -14.35
N LEU A 179 20.10 -14.55 -15.62
CA LEU A 179 20.17 -13.42 -16.56
C LEU A 179 18.79 -13.00 -17.10
N GLY A 180 17.72 -13.74 -16.76
CA GLY A 180 16.36 -13.44 -17.22
C GLY A 180 16.01 -14.07 -18.58
N ASP A 181 16.86 -14.95 -19.13
CA ASP A 181 16.56 -15.74 -20.34
C ASP A 181 15.55 -16.86 -20.00
N THR A 182 14.33 -16.48 -19.62
CA THR A 182 13.21 -17.40 -19.34
C THR A 182 12.29 -17.58 -20.54
N ASP A 183 12.86 -17.44 -21.74
CA ASP A 183 12.20 -17.69 -23.02
C ASP A 183 11.61 -19.10 -23.08
N ILE A 184 10.65 -19.31 -24.00
CA ILE A 184 10.04 -20.63 -24.26
C ILE A 184 11.12 -21.70 -24.48
N TYR A 185 12.18 -21.35 -25.19
CA TYR A 185 13.34 -22.22 -25.46
C TYR A 185 14.07 -22.69 -24.20
N TRP A 186 14.26 -21.82 -23.20
CA TRP A 186 14.91 -22.22 -21.95
C TRP A 186 14.06 -23.26 -21.20
N LYS A 187 12.73 -23.10 -21.21
CA LYS A 187 11.82 -24.05 -20.57
C LYS A 187 11.87 -25.41 -21.26
N GLU A 188 11.89 -25.43 -22.58
CA GLU A 188 12.04 -26.66 -23.36
C GLU A 188 13.39 -27.34 -23.06
N GLU A 189 14.49 -26.58 -23.06
CA GLU A 189 15.82 -27.10 -22.68
C GLU A 189 15.83 -27.67 -21.25
N MET A 190 15.15 -27.01 -20.31
CA MET A 190 15.05 -27.47 -18.92
C MET A 190 14.19 -28.74 -18.78
N ILE A 191 13.11 -28.87 -19.55
CA ILE A 191 12.28 -30.09 -19.59
C ILE A 191 13.07 -31.26 -20.17
N VAL A 192 13.80 -31.03 -21.27
CA VAL A 192 14.69 -32.04 -21.85
C VAL A 192 15.75 -32.43 -20.82
N PHE A 193 16.42 -31.46 -20.20
CA PHE A 193 17.42 -31.71 -19.16
C PHE A 193 16.85 -32.53 -17.99
N GLN A 194 15.68 -32.18 -17.46
CA GLN A 194 15.00 -32.92 -16.40
C GLN A 194 14.75 -34.40 -16.79
N SER A 195 14.43 -34.66 -18.06
CA SER A 195 14.18 -36.03 -18.53
C SER A 195 15.45 -36.88 -18.63
N THR A 196 16.60 -36.25 -18.90
CA THR A 196 17.88 -36.93 -19.18
C THR A 196 18.87 -36.91 -18.01
N ALA A 197 18.75 -35.98 -17.07
CA ALA A 197 19.71 -35.79 -15.99
C ALA A 197 19.66 -36.90 -14.93
N SER A 198 20.81 -37.17 -14.30
CA SER A 198 20.92 -38.00 -13.10
C SER A 198 20.44 -37.24 -11.85
N GLU A 199 20.16 -37.97 -10.77
CA GLU A 199 19.98 -37.35 -9.45
C GLU A 199 21.33 -36.78 -8.96
N PRO A 200 21.33 -35.66 -8.20
CA PRO A 200 20.18 -34.90 -7.70
C PRO A 200 19.64 -33.83 -8.67
N TYR A 201 20.25 -33.64 -9.84
CA TYR A 201 19.90 -32.55 -10.77
C TYR A 201 18.48 -32.68 -11.33
N LYS A 202 18.02 -33.91 -11.56
CA LYS A 202 16.65 -34.19 -12.01
C LYS A 202 15.59 -33.68 -11.03
N SER A 203 15.74 -33.98 -9.74
CA SER A 203 14.78 -33.55 -8.72
C SER A 203 14.82 -32.03 -8.49
N GLU A 204 15.99 -31.40 -8.57
CA GLU A 204 16.11 -29.93 -8.51
C GLU A 204 15.50 -29.24 -9.74
N ALA A 205 15.72 -29.76 -10.94
CA ALA A 205 15.09 -29.24 -12.16
C ALA A 205 13.55 -29.30 -12.08
N LEU A 206 13.01 -30.40 -11.53
CA LEU A 206 11.57 -30.55 -11.29
C LEU A 206 11.05 -29.50 -10.31
N LYS A 207 11.72 -29.30 -9.16
CA LYS A 207 11.34 -28.29 -8.17
C LYS A 207 11.37 -26.87 -8.74
N LEU A 208 12.41 -26.57 -9.53
CA LEU A 208 12.54 -25.28 -10.21
C LEU A 208 11.39 -25.08 -11.19
N LEU A 209 11.11 -26.04 -12.08
CA LEU A 209 9.98 -25.96 -13.02
C LEU A 209 8.62 -25.81 -12.32
N GLN A 210 8.39 -26.52 -11.21
CA GLN A 210 7.17 -26.35 -10.41
C GLN A 210 7.05 -24.94 -9.82
N THR A 211 8.17 -24.39 -9.31
CA THR A 211 8.23 -23.03 -8.78
C THR A 211 7.89 -22.00 -9.86
N LEU A 212 8.44 -22.17 -11.07
CA LEU A 212 8.19 -21.28 -12.20
C LEU A 212 6.76 -21.38 -12.76
N ASN A 213 6.14 -22.55 -12.65
CA ASN A 213 4.76 -22.76 -13.08
C ASN A 213 3.73 -22.31 -12.03
N SER A 214 4.16 -22.03 -10.80
CA SER A 214 3.29 -21.57 -9.71
C SER A 214 2.59 -20.25 -10.06
N PRO A 215 1.29 -20.11 -9.76
CA PRO A 215 0.56 -18.86 -9.99
C PRO A 215 1.18 -17.68 -9.22
N PHE A 216 1.75 -17.93 -8.04
CA PHE A 216 2.44 -16.91 -7.25
C PHE A 216 3.65 -16.34 -7.99
N TYR A 217 4.49 -17.21 -8.56
CA TYR A 217 5.65 -16.77 -9.34
C TYR A 217 5.25 -15.92 -10.54
N LYS A 218 4.18 -16.33 -11.26
CA LYS A 218 3.67 -15.58 -12.42
C LYS A 218 3.26 -14.15 -12.04
N ILE A 219 2.59 -13.96 -10.90
CA ILE A 219 2.14 -12.64 -10.42
C ILE A 219 3.34 -11.71 -10.17
N PHE A 220 4.41 -12.22 -9.57
CA PHE A 220 5.58 -11.41 -9.20
C PHE A 220 6.57 -11.18 -10.36
N VAL A 221 6.69 -12.12 -11.30
CA VAL A 221 7.65 -12.01 -12.41
C VAL A 221 7.13 -11.23 -13.62
N LEU A 222 5.81 -11.13 -13.81
CA LEU A 222 5.19 -10.29 -14.84
C LEU A 222 5.61 -8.79 -14.77
N HIS A 223 6.21 -8.36 -13.66
CA HIS A 223 6.65 -6.97 -13.44
C HIS A 223 8.18 -6.78 -13.49
N LEU A 224 8.96 -7.86 -13.64
CA LEU A 224 10.41 -7.79 -13.80
C LEU A 224 10.69 -7.70 -15.31
N SER A 225 10.95 -6.48 -15.79
CA SER A 225 11.28 -6.20 -17.19
C SER A 225 12.38 -7.14 -17.73
N PRO A 226 12.28 -7.60 -18.99
CA PRO A 226 13.33 -8.41 -19.60
C PRO A 226 14.63 -7.59 -19.64
N GLN A 227 15.65 -8.05 -18.91
CA GLN A 227 17.01 -7.54 -19.11
C GLN A 227 17.50 -8.10 -20.45
N LEU A 228 17.82 -7.21 -21.39
CA LEU A 228 18.29 -7.57 -22.73
C LEU A 228 19.66 -8.25 -22.62
N SER A 229 19.70 -9.58 -22.61
CA SER A 229 20.95 -10.34 -22.68
C SER A 229 21.43 -10.39 -24.15
N ALA A 230 22.66 -9.95 -24.40
CA ALA A 230 23.21 -9.74 -25.74
C ALA A 230 23.90 -10.98 -26.35
N LEU A 231 23.87 -12.14 -25.70
CA LEU A 231 24.67 -13.31 -26.12
C LEU A 231 23.84 -14.60 -26.03
N LYS A 232 23.44 -15.13 -27.20
CA LYS A 232 22.82 -16.46 -27.36
C LYS A 232 23.79 -17.44 -28.02
N PRO A 233 24.78 -18.03 -27.33
CA PRO A 233 25.38 -19.27 -27.79
C PRO A 233 24.39 -20.44 -27.55
N ARG A 234 24.12 -21.22 -28.60
CA ARG A 234 23.26 -22.42 -28.55
C ARG A 234 24.04 -23.58 -27.95
N LEU A 235 23.41 -24.34 -27.06
CA LEU A 235 23.87 -25.68 -26.70
C LEU A 235 23.22 -26.66 -27.67
N MET A 236 23.97 -27.11 -28.69
CA MET A 236 23.58 -28.27 -29.50
C MET A 236 24.04 -29.56 -28.82
#